data_AF-A0A9P4WGH3-F1
#
_entry.id   AF-A0A9P4WGH3-F1
#
_cell.length_a   1.000
_cell.length_b   1.000
_cell.length_c   1.000
_cell.angle_alpha   90.00
_cell.angle_beta   90.00
_cell.angle_gamma   90.00
#
_symmetry.space_group_name_H-M   'P 1'
#
loop_
_entity.id
_entity.type
_entity.pdbx_description
1 polymer ?
#
loop_
_entity_poly.entity_id
_entity_poly.type
_entity_poly.pdbx_seq_one_letter_code
_entity_poly.pdbx_strand_id
1 'polypeptide(L)'
;MVDIQKCFLDKGFDIQENKADILEAAEIDLAMYGELIAVVASCAVGACEPTAFFTNYASRTKEVMGHQITTLLTDWVNIFGAIESSTTDIGNSVKVLIQRLETLPEKIEEIRNKTCQNDACLGPAIGNFTEKISNAVVSAKTIEEVKDSLSDLDRDIPKATKEINKVIDAASNVIDVTDLAELASNFSKIEDLVGAIQIAKELPKLGRELHNDFETVTKFITTFGARSNQAMQLFTDLLDSSWESFPLEFTTDSSGAARTGIAEIQKLVRNEISEPLQNVTDAFQAVQDVLTNLPFKNGPFDVEVRVASYQRWSDFSLKMPCLTTGYQTFDLGGVRRKFPYPKFYACDYKGEIKWPNHHIPYIKIKMT
;
A
#
# COMPACT_ATOMS: atom_id res chain seq x y z
N MET A 1 -27.24 18.83 -4.58
CA MET A 1 -25.80 18.57 -4.44
C MET A 1 -25.64 17.08 -4.62
N VAL A 2 -25.47 16.65 -5.88
CA VAL A 2 -25.30 15.23 -6.21
C VAL A 2 -23.86 14.89 -5.83
N ASP A 3 -23.72 13.90 -4.97
CA ASP A 3 -22.45 13.42 -4.45
C ASP A 3 -21.61 12.90 -5.62
N ILE A 4 -20.65 13.70 -6.08
CA ILE A 4 -19.86 13.43 -7.30
C ILE A 4 -19.11 12.09 -7.12
N GLN A 5 -18.71 11.76 -5.89
CA GLN A 5 -18.17 10.45 -5.50
C GLN A 5 -19.12 9.28 -5.82
N LYS A 6 -20.43 9.48 -5.67
CA LYS A 6 -21.44 8.45 -5.95
C LYS A 6 -21.70 8.27 -7.44
N CYS A 7 -21.56 9.35 -8.21
CA CYS A 7 -21.65 9.28 -9.67
C CYS A 7 -20.42 8.59 -10.30
N PHE A 8 -19.25 8.69 -9.67
CA PHE A 8 -18.04 7.94 -10.03
C PHE A 8 -18.19 6.43 -9.81
N LEU A 9 -18.96 6.01 -8.79
CA LEU A 9 -19.21 4.60 -8.48
C LEU A 9 -20.28 3.97 -9.40
N ASP A 10 -21.34 4.71 -9.76
CA ASP A 10 -22.52 4.12 -10.41
C ASP A 10 -22.45 4.02 -11.95
N LYS A 11 -21.55 4.73 -12.63
CA LYS A 11 -21.65 4.92 -14.11
C LYS A 11 -20.42 4.58 -14.95
N GLY A 12 -19.39 3.94 -14.39
CA GLY A 12 -18.39 3.28 -15.23
C GLY A 12 -16.98 3.23 -14.67
N PHE A 13 -16.75 2.25 -13.81
CA PHE A 13 -15.55 1.42 -13.90
C PHE A 13 -15.99 0.01 -13.51
N ASP A 14 -15.85 -0.97 -14.41
CA ASP A 14 -15.76 -2.37 -14.01
C ASP A 14 -14.48 -2.49 -13.15
N ILE A 15 -14.60 -2.20 -11.85
CA ILE A 15 -13.55 -2.47 -10.88
C ILE A 15 -13.66 -3.95 -10.54
N GLN A 16 -13.19 -4.79 -11.45
CA GLN A 16 -12.71 -6.11 -11.07
C GLN A 16 -11.34 -5.94 -10.41
N GLU A 17 -11.33 -6.05 -9.08
CA GLU A 17 -10.26 -6.52 -8.20
C GLU A 17 -8.83 -5.94 -8.28
N ASN A 18 -8.56 -4.88 -9.03
CA ASN A 18 -7.28 -4.14 -8.96
C ASN A 18 -7.49 -2.75 -8.37
N LYS A 19 -7.25 -2.58 -7.06
CA LYS A 19 -7.26 -1.29 -6.35
C LYS A 19 -6.16 -0.39 -6.94
N ALA A 20 -6.56 0.57 -7.78
CA ALA A 20 -5.66 1.61 -8.26
C ALA A 20 -5.93 2.90 -7.48
N ASP A 21 -4.87 3.58 -7.04
CA ASP A 21 -4.98 4.91 -6.43
C ASP A 21 -5.11 5.97 -7.52
N ILE A 22 -6.03 6.91 -7.32
CA ILE A 22 -6.31 7.99 -8.26
C ILE A 22 -5.93 9.31 -7.58
N LEU A 23 -5.00 10.03 -8.20
CA LEU A 23 -4.61 11.37 -7.78
C LEU A 23 -5.20 12.38 -8.75
N GLU A 24 -6.20 13.12 -8.30
CA GLU A 24 -6.91 14.10 -9.13
C GLU A 24 -6.11 15.40 -9.27
N ALA A 25 -6.08 15.94 -10.49
CA ALA A 25 -5.56 17.29 -10.76
C ALA A 25 -6.67 18.34 -10.65
N ALA A 26 -6.32 19.61 -10.89
CA ALA A 26 -7.33 20.66 -10.98
C ALA A 26 -8.29 20.40 -12.15
N GLU A 27 -9.59 20.55 -11.87
CA GLU A 27 -10.62 20.44 -12.89
C GLU A 27 -10.47 21.57 -13.94
N ILE A 28 -10.54 21.18 -15.21
CA ILE A 28 -10.67 22.11 -16.34
C ILE A 28 -12.17 22.30 -16.58
N ASP A 29 -12.70 23.32 -15.92
CA ASP A 29 -14.06 23.80 -16.12
C ASP A 29 -14.19 24.66 -17.39
N LEU A 30 -15.41 25.11 -17.67
CA LEU A 30 -15.70 25.95 -18.83
C LEU A 30 -14.85 27.23 -18.89
N ALA A 31 -14.60 27.87 -17.75
CA ALA A 31 -13.84 29.12 -17.72
C ALA A 31 -12.36 28.85 -18.04
N MET A 32 -11.79 27.84 -17.41
CA MET A 32 -10.40 27.43 -17.63
C MET A 32 -10.16 26.91 -19.04
N TYR A 33 -11.13 26.19 -19.61
CA TYR A 33 -11.07 25.75 -21.01
C TYR A 33 -11.05 26.95 -21.98
N GLY A 34 -11.84 27.99 -21.70
CA GLY A 34 -11.81 29.24 -22.46
C GLY A 34 -10.45 29.93 -22.42
N GLU A 35 -9.81 29.98 -21.24
CA GLU A 35 -8.45 30.52 -21.07
C GLU A 35 -7.41 29.69 -21.84
N LEU A 36 -7.50 28.36 -21.77
CA LEU A 36 -6.61 27.44 -22.49
C LEU A 36 -6.68 27.65 -24.01
N ILE A 37 -7.90 27.74 -24.57
CA ILE A 37 -8.08 27.99 -26.01
C ILE A 37 -7.47 29.32 -26.41
N ALA A 38 -7.69 30.38 -25.62
CA ALA A 38 -7.15 31.70 -25.92
C ALA A 38 -5.62 31.68 -25.99
N VAL A 39 -4.97 30.96 -25.08
CA VAL A 39 -3.51 30.77 -25.08
C VAL A 39 -3.07 30.02 -26.33
N VAL A 40 -3.66 28.85 -26.63
CA VAL A 40 -3.29 28.04 -27.82
C VAL A 40 -3.48 28.83 -29.12
N ALA A 41 -4.60 29.56 -29.25
CA ALA A 41 -4.87 30.39 -30.41
C ALA A 41 -3.86 31.53 -30.57
N SER A 42 -3.46 32.17 -29.47
CA SER A 42 -2.45 33.24 -29.49
C SER A 42 -1.07 32.72 -29.90
N CYS A 43 -0.73 31.50 -29.50
CA CYS A 43 0.51 30.83 -29.87
C CYS A 43 0.54 30.46 -31.35
N ALA A 44 -0.59 30.03 -31.93
CA ALA A 44 -0.70 29.71 -33.36
C ALA A 44 -0.44 30.92 -34.28
N VAL A 45 -0.64 32.16 -33.79
CA VAL A 45 -0.40 33.40 -34.54
C VAL A 45 0.92 34.10 -34.17
N GLY A 46 1.78 33.44 -33.39
CA GLY A 46 3.15 33.93 -33.06
C GLY A 46 3.23 34.93 -31.91
N ALA A 47 2.16 35.13 -31.14
CA ALA A 47 2.09 36.06 -29.99
C ALA A 47 2.01 35.31 -28.64
N CYS A 48 2.73 34.19 -28.54
CA CYS A 48 2.61 33.22 -27.45
C CYS A 48 3.14 33.76 -26.12
N GLU A 49 2.26 33.97 -25.13
CA GLU A 49 2.62 34.21 -23.71
C GLU A 49 1.90 33.20 -22.78
N PRO A 50 2.21 31.90 -22.89
CA PRO A 50 1.40 30.85 -22.29
C PRO A 50 1.69 30.61 -20.80
N THR A 51 2.78 31.21 -20.31
CA THR A 51 3.36 30.95 -18.98
C THR A 51 2.38 31.21 -17.85
N ALA A 52 1.57 32.26 -17.95
CA ALA A 52 0.63 32.64 -16.89
C ALA A 52 -0.48 31.59 -16.70
N PHE A 53 -1.06 31.09 -17.79
CA PHE A 53 -2.09 30.05 -17.73
C PHE A 53 -1.52 28.75 -17.14
N PHE A 54 -0.41 28.24 -17.70
CA PHE A 54 0.16 26.98 -17.25
C PHE A 54 0.64 27.04 -15.80
N THR A 55 1.19 28.17 -15.36
CA THR A 55 1.57 28.38 -13.96
C THR A 55 0.36 28.39 -13.03
N ASN A 56 -0.74 29.05 -13.41
CA ASN A 56 -1.97 29.06 -12.62
C ASN A 56 -2.61 27.66 -12.54
N TYR A 57 -2.72 26.96 -13.68
CA TYR A 57 -3.24 25.60 -13.72
C TYR A 57 -2.42 24.65 -12.84
N ALA A 58 -1.09 24.71 -12.97
CA ALA A 58 -0.21 23.87 -12.20
C ALA A 58 -0.27 24.22 -10.69
N SER A 59 -0.44 25.50 -10.33
CA SER A 59 -0.64 25.91 -8.93
C SER A 59 -1.91 25.31 -8.32
N ARG A 60 -3.03 25.36 -9.06
CA ARG A 60 -4.28 24.73 -8.62
C ARG A 60 -4.14 23.21 -8.53
N THR A 61 -3.44 22.61 -9.49
CA THR A 61 -3.17 21.17 -9.46
C THR A 61 -2.33 20.78 -8.26
N LYS A 62 -1.32 21.57 -7.90
CA LYS A 62 -0.55 21.37 -6.66
C LYS A 62 -1.45 21.40 -5.42
N GLU A 63 -2.39 22.34 -5.33
CA GLU A 63 -3.30 22.41 -4.17
C GLU A 63 -4.17 21.16 -4.04
N VAL A 64 -4.70 20.65 -5.16
CA VAL A 64 -5.60 19.49 -5.18
C VAL A 64 -4.82 18.17 -5.07
N MET A 65 -3.86 17.95 -5.95
CA MET A 65 -3.09 16.71 -6.06
C MET A 65 -2.04 16.60 -4.95
N GLY A 66 -1.42 17.72 -4.55
CA GLY A 66 -0.38 17.75 -3.53
C GLY A 66 -0.84 17.18 -2.20
N HIS A 67 -2.06 17.52 -1.77
CA HIS A 67 -2.61 16.95 -0.54
C HIS A 67 -2.84 15.43 -0.65
N GLN A 68 -3.38 14.97 -1.79
CA GLN A 68 -3.63 13.54 -2.03
C GLN A 68 -2.34 12.74 -2.04
N ILE A 69 -1.30 13.22 -2.74
CA ILE A 69 -0.01 12.52 -2.81
C ILE A 69 0.73 12.57 -1.48
N THR A 70 0.72 13.70 -0.76
CA THR A 70 1.35 13.78 0.56
C THR A 70 0.67 12.80 1.53
N THR A 71 -0.66 12.71 1.51
CA THR A 71 -1.38 11.74 2.35
C THR A 71 -1.00 10.31 1.99
N LEU A 72 -1.11 9.93 0.72
CA LEU A 72 -0.77 8.59 0.24
C LEU A 72 0.67 8.19 0.60
N LEU A 73 1.64 9.07 0.33
CA LEU A 73 3.06 8.78 0.54
C LEU A 73 3.47 8.86 2.02
N THR A 74 2.80 9.67 2.84
CA THR A 74 3.05 9.70 4.30
C THR A 74 2.64 8.38 4.93
N ASP A 75 1.52 7.78 4.49
CA ASP A 75 1.12 6.45 4.95
C ASP A 75 2.21 5.42 4.65
N TRP A 76 2.90 5.56 3.51
CA TRP A 76 4.00 4.65 3.15
C TRP A 76 5.22 4.87 4.01
N VAL A 77 5.60 6.13 4.26
CA VAL A 77 6.68 6.46 5.21
C VAL A 77 6.40 5.84 6.57
N ASN A 78 5.16 5.91 7.06
CA ASN A 78 4.78 5.30 8.33
C ASN A 78 4.91 3.77 8.31
N ILE A 79 4.53 3.11 7.21
CA ILE A 79 4.72 1.67 7.04
C ILE A 79 6.21 1.32 7.06
N PHE A 80 7.05 2.01 6.29
CA PHE A 80 8.50 1.77 6.29
C PHE A 80 9.14 2.02 7.66
N GLY A 81 8.73 3.07 8.37
CA GLY A 81 9.18 3.32 9.75
C GLY A 81 8.76 2.21 10.72
N ALA A 82 7.57 1.61 10.54
CA ALA A 82 7.16 0.45 11.32
C ALA A 82 7.97 -0.81 10.99
N ILE A 83 8.37 -1.01 9.72
CA ILE A 83 9.29 -2.10 9.33
C ILE A 83 10.65 -1.88 10.00
N GLU A 84 11.20 -0.66 9.97
CA GLU A 84 12.48 -0.31 10.61
C GLU A 84 12.47 -0.62 12.12
N SER A 85 11.44 -0.17 12.84
CA SER A 85 11.27 -0.46 14.27
C SER A 85 11.19 -1.97 14.54
N SER A 86 10.38 -2.69 13.74
CA SER A 86 10.20 -4.13 13.93
C SER A 86 11.47 -4.93 13.60
N THR A 87 12.25 -4.49 12.60
CA THR A 87 13.54 -5.07 12.24
C THR A 87 14.56 -4.92 13.37
N THR A 88 14.56 -3.76 14.03
CA THR A 88 15.37 -3.50 15.23
C THR A 88 14.98 -4.45 16.38
N ASP A 89 13.68 -4.66 16.60
CA ASP A 89 13.18 -5.56 17.64
C ASP A 89 13.54 -7.03 17.37
N ILE A 90 13.52 -7.46 16.11
CA ILE A 90 14.04 -8.77 15.69
C ILE A 90 15.53 -8.87 16.03
N GLY A 91 16.34 -7.89 15.64
CA GLY A 91 17.78 -7.88 15.92
C GLY A 91 18.10 -8.01 17.42
N ASN A 92 17.37 -7.27 18.26
CA ASN A 92 17.48 -7.35 19.71
C ASN A 92 17.07 -8.72 20.25
N SER A 93 15.95 -9.26 19.78
CA SER A 93 15.44 -10.56 20.23
C SER A 93 16.37 -11.72 19.82
N VAL A 94 16.87 -11.68 18.59
CA VAL A 94 17.87 -12.63 18.08
C VAL A 94 19.15 -12.56 18.93
N LYS A 95 19.63 -11.36 19.26
CA LYS A 95 20.81 -11.20 20.12
C LYS A 95 20.63 -11.87 21.49
N VAL A 96 19.47 -11.69 22.13
CA VAL A 96 19.16 -12.34 23.41
C VAL A 96 19.09 -13.87 23.26
N LEU A 97 18.42 -14.37 22.22
CA LEU A 97 18.32 -15.80 21.94
C LEU A 97 19.72 -16.43 21.75
N ILE A 98 20.58 -15.81 20.94
CA ILE A 98 21.95 -16.32 20.69
C ILE A 98 22.77 -16.35 21.98
N GLN A 99 22.72 -15.29 22.80
CA GLN A 99 23.42 -15.27 24.10
C GLN A 99 22.98 -16.43 25.02
N ARG A 100 21.68 -16.78 25.01
CA ARG A 100 21.15 -17.91 25.78
C ARG A 100 21.64 -19.24 25.21
N LEU A 101 21.62 -19.39 23.88
CA LEU A 101 22.10 -20.58 23.18
C LEU A 101 23.61 -20.80 23.30
N GLU A 102 24.42 -19.76 23.52
CA GLU A 102 25.86 -19.88 23.77
C GLU A 102 26.16 -20.49 25.14
N THR A 103 25.39 -20.13 26.17
CA THR A 103 25.60 -20.63 27.54
C THR A 103 24.86 -21.93 27.85
N LEU A 104 23.85 -22.28 27.05
CA LEU A 104 23.01 -23.46 27.27
C LEU A 104 23.80 -24.80 27.23
N PRO A 105 24.73 -25.05 26.27
CA PRO A 105 25.48 -26.30 26.23
C PRO A 105 26.29 -26.57 27.51
N GLU A 106 26.91 -25.54 28.09
CA GLU A 106 27.68 -25.68 29.33
C GLU A 106 26.78 -26.04 30.51
N LYS A 107 25.63 -25.36 30.66
CA LYS A 107 24.65 -25.68 31.70
C LYS A 107 24.06 -27.08 31.56
N ILE A 108 23.84 -27.54 30.31
CA ILE A 108 23.38 -28.92 30.03
C ILE A 108 24.45 -29.93 30.40
N GLU A 109 25.72 -29.69 30.06
CA GLU A 109 26.83 -30.55 30.46
C GLU A 109 27.02 -30.58 31.98
N GLU A 110 26.82 -29.48 32.69
CA GLU A 110 26.86 -29.49 34.16
C GLU A 110 25.79 -30.43 34.77
N ILE A 111 24.56 -30.40 34.26
CA ILE A 111 23.50 -31.31 34.72
C ILE A 111 23.89 -32.73 34.33
N ARG A 112 24.29 -32.96 33.08
CA ARG A 112 24.70 -34.27 32.58
C ARG A 112 25.81 -34.88 33.42
N ASN A 113 26.87 -34.15 33.76
CA ASN A 113 27.98 -34.67 34.57
C ASN A 113 27.58 -35.05 36.00
N LYS A 114 26.57 -34.37 36.57
CA LYS A 114 26.01 -34.71 37.88
C LYS A 114 25.10 -35.94 37.80
N THR A 115 24.38 -36.10 36.71
CA THR A 115 23.33 -37.11 36.56
C THR A 115 23.84 -38.42 35.93
N CYS A 116 24.67 -38.33 34.90
CA CYS A 116 25.12 -39.44 34.05
C CYS A 116 26.39 -40.10 34.57
N GLN A 117 26.45 -40.41 35.87
CA GLN A 117 27.59 -41.15 36.43
C GLN A 117 27.50 -42.64 36.06
N ASN A 118 28.63 -43.24 35.71
CA ASN A 118 28.73 -44.63 35.25
C ASN A 118 27.86 -44.88 33.99
N ASP A 119 27.17 -46.01 33.93
CA ASP A 119 26.41 -46.45 32.74
C ASP A 119 24.97 -45.88 32.68
N ALA A 120 24.59 -44.96 33.59
CA ALA A 120 23.21 -44.48 33.77
C ALA A 120 22.63 -43.70 32.57
N CYS A 121 23.47 -43.24 31.63
CA CYS A 121 23.06 -42.47 30.45
C CYS A 121 23.47 -43.10 29.11
N LEU A 122 23.81 -44.38 29.07
CA LEU A 122 24.23 -45.08 27.84
C LEU A 122 23.05 -45.60 26.99
N GLY A 123 21.82 -45.30 27.39
CA GLY A 123 20.61 -45.74 26.69
C GLY A 123 20.33 -44.99 25.38
N PRO A 124 19.73 -45.65 24.37
CA PRO A 124 19.42 -45.03 23.08
C PRO A 124 18.44 -43.85 23.17
N ALA A 125 17.50 -43.81 24.12
CA ALA A 125 16.59 -42.68 24.28
C ALA A 125 17.31 -41.45 24.83
N ILE A 126 18.24 -41.62 25.78
CA ILE A 126 19.09 -40.54 26.29
C ILE A 126 20.04 -40.02 25.19
N GLY A 127 20.59 -40.92 24.38
CA GLY A 127 21.38 -40.57 23.19
C GLY A 127 20.57 -39.72 22.21
N ASN A 128 19.38 -40.18 21.84
CA ASN A 128 18.46 -39.47 20.95
C ASN A 128 18.03 -38.09 21.52
N PHE A 129 17.78 -37.99 22.83
CA PHE A 129 17.48 -36.71 23.47
C PHE A 129 18.63 -35.72 23.37
N THR A 130 19.84 -36.18 23.64
CA THR A 130 21.05 -35.36 23.54
C THR A 130 21.26 -34.88 22.11
N GLU A 131 21.01 -35.75 21.12
CA GLU A 131 21.04 -35.40 19.71
C GLU A 131 19.97 -34.37 19.35
N LYS A 132 18.73 -34.52 19.82
CA LYS A 132 17.65 -33.52 19.63
C LYS A 132 18.02 -32.15 20.19
N ILE A 133 18.62 -32.09 21.40
CA ILE A 133 19.10 -30.84 21.98
C ILE A 133 20.14 -30.20 21.07
N SER A 134 21.15 -30.97 20.68
CA SER A 134 22.23 -30.49 19.81
C SER A 134 21.66 -29.94 18.49
N ASN A 135 20.75 -30.68 17.86
CA ASN A 135 20.10 -30.28 16.62
C ASN A 135 19.25 -29.01 16.79
N ALA A 136 18.50 -28.87 17.90
CA ALA A 136 17.73 -27.67 18.19
C ALA A 136 18.64 -26.44 18.41
N VAL A 137 19.73 -26.59 19.16
CA VAL A 137 20.71 -25.52 19.40
C VAL A 137 21.41 -25.10 18.10
N VAL A 138 21.86 -26.07 17.29
CA VAL A 138 22.49 -25.80 15.99
C VAL A 138 21.51 -25.10 15.06
N SER A 139 20.28 -25.59 14.95
CA SER A 139 19.24 -24.97 14.12
C SER A 139 18.92 -23.54 14.56
N ALA A 140 18.79 -23.29 15.85
CA ALA A 140 18.51 -21.95 16.35
C ALA A 140 19.69 -20.98 16.21
N LYS A 141 20.94 -21.48 16.25
CA LYS A 141 22.12 -20.68 15.90
C LYS A 141 22.10 -20.21 14.44
N THR A 142 21.47 -20.95 13.53
CA THR A 142 21.32 -20.49 12.14
C THR A 142 20.45 -19.23 12.02
N ILE A 143 19.67 -18.87 13.05
CA ILE A 143 18.95 -17.58 13.10
C ILE A 143 19.95 -16.42 13.18
N GLU A 144 21.17 -16.63 13.68
CA GLU A 144 22.21 -15.60 13.68
C GLU A 144 22.61 -15.15 12.27
N GLU A 145 22.60 -16.05 11.29
CA GLU A 145 22.93 -15.73 9.89
C GLU A 145 21.96 -14.71 9.27
N VAL A 146 20.84 -14.44 9.94
CA VAL A 146 19.87 -13.42 9.55
C VAL A 146 20.43 -12.01 9.80
N LYS A 147 21.43 -11.85 10.69
CA LYS A 147 22.05 -10.53 10.96
C LYS A 147 22.51 -9.83 9.69
N ASP A 148 23.01 -10.57 8.71
CA ASP A 148 23.40 -10.00 7.41
C ASP A 148 22.17 -9.45 6.65
N SER A 149 21.06 -10.19 6.66
CA SER A 149 19.81 -9.74 6.05
C SER A 149 19.17 -8.57 6.81
N LEU A 150 19.28 -8.52 8.14
CA LEU A 150 18.88 -7.36 8.95
C LEU A 150 19.71 -6.13 8.57
N SER A 151 21.02 -6.28 8.39
CA SER A 151 21.90 -5.17 7.98
C SER A 151 21.56 -4.65 6.58
N ASP A 152 21.11 -5.51 5.66
CA ASP A 152 20.62 -5.07 4.35
C ASP A 152 19.33 -4.25 4.49
N LEU A 153 18.40 -4.67 5.36
CA LEU A 153 17.17 -3.93 5.65
C LEU A 153 17.44 -2.56 6.29
N ASP A 154 18.32 -2.51 7.30
CA ASP A 154 18.73 -1.27 7.97
C ASP A 154 19.33 -0.25 6.99
N ARG A 155 19.89 -0.74 5.87
CA ARG A 155 20.43 0.10 4.79
C ARG A 155 19.35 0.53 3.80
N ASP A 156 18.45 -0.37 3.41
CA ASP A 156 17.55 -0.17 2.27
C ASP A 156 16.21 0.49 2.67
N ILE A 157 15.68 0.23 3.88
CA ILE A 157 14.46 0.89 4.37
C ILE A 157 14.60 2.42 4.48
N PRO A 158 15.72 2.97 5.02
CA PRO A 158 15.91 4.42 5.03
C PRO A 158 16.06 5.03 3.63
N LYS A 159 16.59 4.29 2.65
CA LYS A 159 16.65 4.74 1.25
C LYS A 159 15.27 4.83 0.64
N ALA A 160 14.45 3.79 0.79
CA ALA A 160 13.05 3.80 0.35
C ALA A 160 12.31 5.01 0.93
N THR A 161 12.44 5.24 2.24
CA THR A 161 11.86 6.39 2.94
C THR A 161 12.34 7.72 2.37
N LYS A 162 13.63 7.83 2.04
CA LYS A 162 14.21 9.05 1.44
C LYS A 162 13.66 9.31 0.04
N GLU A 163 13.53 8.29 -0.80
CA GLU A 163 12.97 8.45 -2.15
C GLU A 163 11.48 8.80 -2.11
N ILE A 164 10.72 8.24 -1.16
CA ILE A 164 9.32 8.65 -0.92
C ILE A 164 9.26 10.14 -0.55
N ASN A 165 10.07 10.58 0.41
CA ASN A 165 10.11 11.98 0.85
C ASN A 165 10.50 12.93 -0.29
N LYS A 166 11.39 12.53 -1.20
CA LYS A 166 11.72 13.32 -2.39
C LYS A 166 10.52 13.53 -3.32
N VAL A 167 9.63 12.54 -3.46
CA VAL A 167 8.38 12.72 -4.22
C VAL A 167 7.40 13.63 -3.48
N ILE A 168 7.31 13.53 -2.15
CA ILE A 168 6.53 14.46 -1.32
C ILE A 168 7.05 15.91 -1.49
N ASP A 169 8.36 16.11 -1.49
CA ASP A 169 8.98 17.41 -1.72
C ASP A 169 8.72 17.90 -3.16
N ALA A 170 8.80 17.01 -4.15
CA ALA A 170 8.46 17.32 -5.54
C ALA A 170 6.98 17.70 -5.70
N ALA A 171 6.09 17.19 -4.85
CA ALA A 171 4.69 17.61 -4.83
C ALA A 171 4.50 19.06 -4.38
N SER A 172 5.49 19.63 -3.70
CA SER A 172 5.53 21.06 -3.37
C SER A 172 6.00 21.94 -4.52
N ASN A 173 6.53 21.37 -5.61
CA ASN A 173 7.00 22.10 -6.78
C ASN A 173 5.99 21.98 -7.93
N VAL A 174 5.72 23.10 -8.59
CA VAL A 174 4.56 23.24 -9.49
C VAL A 174 4.88 22.73 -10.90
N ILE A 175 5.90 23.29 -11.55
CA ILE A 175 6.39 22.93 -12.88
C ILE A 175 7.77 23.58 -13.09
N ASP A 176 8.71 22.91 -13.78
CA ASP A 176 9.99 23.53 -14.14
C ASP A 176 9.80 24.52 -15.32
N VAL A 177 10.63 25.56 -15.40
CA VAL A 177 10.59 26.55 -16.50
C VAL A 177 10.82 25.88 -17.86
N THR A 178 11.69 24.86 -17.91
CA THR A 178 11.96 24.08 -19.12
C THR A 178 10.75 23.26 -19.55
N ASP A 179 10.09 22.59 -18.60
CA ASP A 179 8.87 21.81 -18.82
C ASP A 179 7.70 22.67 -19.27
N LEU A 180 7.60 23.88 -18.70
CA LEU A 180 6.58 24.85 -19.09
C LEU A 180 6.83 25.38 -20.52
N ALA A 181 8.08 25.60 -20.91
CA ALA A 181 8.43 25.99 -22.27
C ALA A 181 8.17 24.87 -23.30
N GLU A 182 8.41 23.61 -22.91
CA GLU A 182 8.09 22.44 -23.74
C GLU A 182 6.58 22.27 -23.89
N LEU A 183 5.84 22.33 -22.79
CA LEU A 183 4.38 22.25 -22.79
C LEU A 183 3.78 23.36 -23.67
N ALA A 184 4.26 24.60 -23.53
CA ALA A 184 3.87 25.72 -24.37
C ALA A 184 4.06 25.49 -25.88
N SER A 185 5.11 24.75 -26.25
CA SER A 185 5.46 24.53 -27.65
C SER A 185 4.76 23.31 -28.25
N ASN A 186 4.48 22.29 -27.44
CA ASN A 186 4.06 20.96 -27.87
C ASN A 186 2.70 20.51 -27.30
N PHE A 187 1.95 21.40 -26.65
CA PHE A 187 0.64 21.07 -26.09
C PHE A 187 -0.31 20.52 -27.17
N SER A 188 -0.77 19.29 -26.96
CA SER A 188 -1.64 18.60 -27.92
C SER A 188 -2.92 18.05 -27.29
N LYS A 189 -2.86 17.65 -26.02
CA LYS A 189 -3.96 17.03 -25.27
C LYS A 189 -3.89 17.41 -23.79
N ILE A 190 -5.01 17.30 -23.10
CA ILE A 190 -5.14 17.70 -21.69
C ILE A 190 -4.20 16.90 -20.78
N GLU A 191 -3.91 15.63 -21.12
CA GLU A 191 -2.94 14.78 -20.42
C GLU A 191 -1.55 15.43 -20.33
N ASP A 192 -1.16 16.21 -21.35
CA ASP A 192 0.15 16.86 -21.40
C ASP A 192 0.32 17.86 -20.23
N LEU A 193 -0.79 18.47 -19.76
CA LEU A 193 -0.77 19.42 -18.64
C LEU A 193 -0.30 18.77 -17.34
N VAL A 194 -0.79 17.55 -17.06
CA VAL A 194 -0.43 16.81 -15.85
C VAL A 194 0.90 16.09 -16.03
N GLY A 195 1.19 15.57 -17.24
CA GLY A 195 2.46 14.93 -17.56
C GLY A 195 3.67 15.87 -17.40
N ALA A 196 3.48 17.18 -17.55
CA ALA A 196 4.52 18.18 -17.35
C ALA A 196 4.83 18.49 -15.87
N ILE A 197 3.96 18.11 -14.93
CA ILE A 197 4.14 18.37 -13.49
C ILE A 197 5.18 17.40 -12.92
N GLN A 198 6.01 17.87 -11.97
CA GLN A 198 7.11 17.07 -11.40
C GLN A 198 6.64 15.75 -10.78
N ILE A 199 5.50 15.75 -10.11
CA ILE A 199 4.89 14.55 -9.52
C ILE A 199 4.74 13.42 -10.56
N ALA A 200 4.22 13.73 -11.75
CA ALA A 200 4.00 12.74 -12.80
C ALA A 200 5.31 12.12 -13.33
N LYS A 201 6.43 12.81 -13.16
CA LYS A 201 7.78 12.37 -13.57
C LYS A 201 8.52 11.61 -12.47
N GLU A 202 8.32 11.98 -11.21
CA GLU A 202 9.00 11.37 -10.07
C GLU A 202 8.32 10.09 -9.58
N LEU A 203 6.99 9.98 -9.67
CA LEU A 203 6.25 8.76 -9.28
C LEU A 203 6.78 7.49 -9.99
N PRO A 204 6.98 7.46 -11.32
CA PRO A 204 7.54 6.28 -11.99
C PRO A 204 8.97 5.93 -11.55
N LYS A 205 9.76 6.91 -11.08
CA LYS A 205 11.12 6.67 -10.57
C LYS A 205 11.04 6.00 -9.20
N LEU A 206 10.20 6.53 -8.32
CA LEU A 206 9.93 5.95 -7.00
C LEU A 206 9.52 4.48 -7.12
N GLY A 207 8.61 4.17 -8.05
CA GLY A 207 8.18 2.79 -8.27
C GLY A 207 9.30 1.81 -8.60
N ARG A 208 10.30 2.23 -9.38
CA ARG A 208 11.46 1.39 -9.72
C ARG A 208 12.42 1.22 -8.54
N GLU A 209 12.62 2.27 -7.76
CA GLU A 209 13.51 2.24 -6.59
C GLU A 209 12.89 1.36 -5.49
N LEU A 210 11.60 1.56 -5.17
CA LEU A 210 10.88 0.74 -4.20
C LEU A 210 10.81 -0.74 -4.57
N HIS A 211 10.73 -1.07 -5.86
CA HIS A 211 10.73 -2.48 -6.30
C HIS A 211 12.01 -3.21 -5.89
N ASN A 212 13.17 -2.58 -6.08
CA ASN A 212 14.46 -3.18 -5.70
C ASN A 212 14.57 -3.32 -4.18
N ASP A 213 14.14 -2.31 -3.42
CA ASP A 213 14.19 -2.34 -1.95
C ASP A 213 13.24 -3.42 -1.39
N PHE A 214 12.10 -3.67 -2.05
CA PHE A 214 11.13 -4.68 -1.63
C PHE A 214 11.60 -6.13 -1.88
N GLU A 215 12.47 -6.36 -2.87
CA GLU A 215 13.09 -7.67 -3.08
C GLU A 215 13.91 -8.10 -1.84
N THR A 216 14.67 -7.16 -1.26
CA THR A 216 15.42 -7.37 0.00
C THR A 216 14.48 -7.75 1.15
N VAL A 217 13.36 -7.02 1.30
CA VAL A 217 12.32 -7.30 2.30
C VAL A 217 11.73 -8.70 2.12
N THR A 218 11.39 -9.08 0.89
CA THR A 218 10.82 -10.41 0.59
C THR A 218 11.79 -11.54 0.89
N LYS A 219 13.07 -11.36 0.52
CA LYS A 219 14.14 -12.32 0.81
C LYS A 219 14.36 -12.50 2.31
N PHE A 220 14.30 -11.40 3.07
CA PHE A 220 14.39 -11.44 4.53
C PHE A 220 13.26 -12.30 5.13
N ILE A 221 12.00 -12.04 4.76
CA ILE A 221 10.85 -12.78 5.31
C ILE A 221 10.95 -14.27 5.02
N THR A 222 11.25 -14.62 3.76
CA THR A 222 11.27 -16.02 3.33
C THR A 222 12.40 -16.79 4.00
N THR A 223 13.59 -16.19 4.09
CA THR A 223 14.77 -16.82 4.71
C THR A 223 14.62 -16.91 6.22
N PHE A 224 14.20 -15.81 6.87
CA PHE A 224 14.02 -15.76 8.31
C PHE A 224 12.89 -16.66 8.79
N GLY A 225 11.72 -16.56 8.14
CA GLY A 225 10.53 -17.31 8.51
C GLY A 225 10.78 -18.82 8.48
N ALA A 226 11.48 -19.32 7.45
CA ALA A 226 11.84 -20.74 7.38
C ALA A 226 12.75 -21.19 8.54
N ARG A 227 13.80 -20.42 8.85
CA ARG A 227 14.75 -20.74 9.93
C ARG A 227 14.12 -20.66 11.31
N SER A 228 13.35 -19.60 11.57
CA SER A 228 12.65 -19.41 12.84
C SER A 228 11.64 -20.54 13.09
N ASN A 229 10.83 -20.87 12.09
CA ASN A 229 9.86 -21.96 12.19
C ASN A 229 10.52 -23.32 12.44
N GLN A 230 11.62 -23.62 11.76
CA GLN A 230 12.36 -24.87 11.97
C GLN A 230 12.90 -24.97 13.40
N ALA A 231 13.53 -23.91 13.91
CA ALA A 231 14.05 -23.87 15.28
C ALA A 231 12.92 -24.02 16.32
N MET A 232 11.80 -23.33 16.11
CA MET A 232 10.62 -23.41 16.96
C MET A 232 10.01 -24.80 17.00
N GLN A 233 9.93 -25.49 15.85
CA GLN A 233 9.46 -26.86 15.79
C GLN A 233 10.38 -27.81 16.56
N LEU A 234 11.70 -27.71 16.40
CA LEU A 234 12.67 -28.56 17.11
C LEU A 234 12.62 -28.36 18.63
N PHE A 235 12.46 -27.12 19.10
CA PHE A 235 12.30 -26.86 20.54
C PHE A 235 10.95 -27.34 21.07
N THR A 236 9.87 -27.22 20.29
CA THR A 236 8.56 -27.75 20.66
C THR A 236 8.62 -29.27 20.82
N ASP A 237 9.17 -29.98 19.81
CA ASP A 237 9.34 -31.43 19.84
C ASP A 237 10.20 -31.91 21.03
N LEU A 238 11.21 -31.11 21.41
CA LEU A 238 12.06 -31.38 22.57
C LEU A 238 11.32 -31.22 23.91
N LEU A 239 10.49 -30.17 24.02
CA LEU A 239 9.74 -29.83 25.24
C LEU A 239 8.49 -30.70 25.44
N ASP A 240 7.91 -31.21 24.35
CA ASP A 240 6.74 -32.09 24.36
C ASP A 240 7.10 -33.58 24.47
N SER A 241 8.39 -33.93 24.39
CA SER A 241 8.85 -35.30 24.55
C SER A 241 8.50 -35.84 25.94
N SER A 242 7.64 -36.87 25.98
CA SER A 242 7.29 -37.64 27.18
C SER A 242 8.27 -38.80 27.40
N TRP A 243 8.64 -39.02 28.66
CA TRP A 243 9.60 -40.05 29.08
C TRP A 243 8.95 -41.34 29.57
N GLU A 244 7.62 -41.39 29.60
CA GLU A 244 6.86 -42.53 30.15
C GLU A 244 7.00 -43.81 29.32
N SER A 245 7.38 -43.68 28.05
CA SER A 245 7.54 -44.77 27.08
C SER A 245 8.92 -45.43 27.06
N PHE A 246 9.89 -44.98 27.88
CA PHE A 246 11.26 -45.51 27.92
C PHE A 246 11.66 -46.17 29.26
N PRO A 247 10.89 -47.16 29.77
CA PRO A 247 11.10 -47.71 31.11
C PRO A 247 12.45 -48.43 31.27
N LEU A 248 12.97 -49.08 30.22
CA LEU A 248 14.18 -49.90 30.29
C LEU A 248 15.45 -49.11 30.65
N GLU A 249 15.57 -47.86 30.20
CA GLU A 249 16.75 -47.02 30.46
C GLU A 249 16.74 -46.42 31.88
N PHE A 250 15.56 -46.40 32.52
CA PHE A 250 15.39 -46.01 33.92
C PHE A 250 15.41 -47.20 34.89
N THR A 251 15.45 -48.45 34.39
CA THR A 251 15.57 -49.64 35.26
C THR A 251 17.02 -49.97 35.64
N THR A 252 18.00 -49.51 34.86
CA THR A 252 19.45 -49.62 35.19
C THR A 252 19.91 -48.56 36.17
N ASP A 253 19.22 -47.41 36.22
CA ASP A 253 19.40 -46.38 37.24
C ASP A 253 18.40 -46.57 38.40
N SER A 254 18.77 -47.42 39.37
CA SER A 254 17.97 -47.65 40.58
C SER A 254 17.73 -46.39 41.44
N SER A 255 18.47 -45.30 41.21
CA SER A 255 18.34 -44.04 41.95
C SER A 255 17.34 -43.05 41.33
N GLY A 256 17.00 -43.20 40.05
CA GLY A 256 16.17 -42.27 39.29
C GLY A 256 16.82 -40.91 38.99
N ALA A 257 18.14 -40.80 39.18
CA ALA A 257 18.92 -39.61 38.85
C ALA A 257 18.78 -39.24 37.37
N ALA A 258 18.99 -40.18 36.43
CA ALA A 258 18.90 -39.98 34.98
C ALA A 258 17.59 -39.32 34.56
N ARG A 259 16.47 -39.81 35.10
CA ARG A 259 15.13 -39.24 34.85
C ARG A 259 15.02 -37.81 35.37
N THR A 260 15.55 -37.57 36.57
CA THR A 260 15.54 -36.25 37.20
C THR A 260 16.38 -35.24 36.42
N GLY A 261 17.60 -35.62 36.01
CA GLY A 261 18.49 -34.74 35.23
C GLY A 261 17.95 -34.44 33.84
N ILE A 262 17.30 -35.39 33.16
CA ILE A 262 16.64 -35.12 31.87
C ILE A 262 15.49 -34.12 32.04
N ALA A 263 14.67 -34.29 33.09
CA ALA A 263 13.61 -33.34 33.40
C ALA A 263 14.16 -31.96 33.79
N GLU A 264 15.30 -31.90 34.48
CA GLU A 264 16.02 -30.66 34.77
C GLU A 264 16.55 -30.00 33.50
N ILE A 265 17.09 -30.76 32.55
CA ILE A 265 17.52 -30.25 31.24
C ILE A 265 16.33 -29.71 30.46
N GLN A 266 15.21 -30.43 30.38
CA GLN A 266 14.00 -29.91 29.71
C GLN A 266 13.49 -28.61 30.37
N LYS A 267 13.50 -28.54 31.70
CA LYS A 267 13.12 -27.34 32.44
C LYS A 267 14.10 -26.19 32.19
N LEU A 268 15.39 -26.47 32.14
CA LEU A 268 16.42 -25.48 31.81
C LEU A 268 16.22 -24.93 30.41
N VAL A 269 16.03 -25.80 29.41
CA VAL A 269 15.77 -25.38 28.02
C VAL A 269 14.50 -24.54 27.94
N ARG A 270 13.41 -24.96 28.61
CA ARG A 270 12.18 -24.17 28.69
C ARG A 270 12.43 -22.77 29.26
N ASN A 271 13.14 -22.69 30.38
CA ASN A 271 13.39 -21.42 31.06
C ASN A 271 14.34 -20.49 30.29
N GLU A 272 15.34 -21.05 29.61
CA GLU A 272 16.36 -20.24 28.92
C GLU A 272 15.98 -19.90 27.48
N ILE A 273 15.12 -20.70 26.83
CA ILE A 273 14.85 -20.58 25.39
C ILE A 273 13.41 -20.21 25.05
N SER A 274 12.40 -20.69 25.80
CA SER A 274 11.00 -20.49 25.38
C SER A 274 10.61 -19.01 25.24
N GLU A 275 10.95 -18.17 26.22
CA GLU A 275 10.66 -16.73 26.14
C GLU A 275 11.49 -16.02 25.04
N PRO A 276 12.82 -16.17 24.96
CA PRO A 276 13.60 -15.56 23.87
C PRO A 276 13.14 -15.98 22.47
N LEU A 277 12.79 -17.26 22.29
CA LEU A 277 12.30 -17.76 21.01
C LEU A 277 10.92 -17.21 20.67
N GLN A 278 10.01 -17.10 21.65
CA GLN A 278 8.72 -16.44 21.46
C GLN A 278 8.88 -14.97 21.07
N ASN A 279 9.79 -14.24 21.73
CA ASN A 279 10.06 -12.83 21.40
C ASN A 279 10.54 -12.67 19.95
N VAL A 280 11.39 -13.59 19.46
CA VAL A 280 11.84 -13.62 18.07
C VAL A 280 10.67 -13.86 17.11
N THR A 281 9.78 -14.80 17.44
CA THR A 281 8.58 -15.10 16.65
C THR A 281 7.59 -13.93 16.62
N ASP A 282 7.33 -13.30 17.77
CA ASP A 282 6.42 -12.16 17.88
C ASP A 282 6.93 -10.95 17.10
N ALA A 283 8.23 -10.63 17.23
CA ALA A 283 8.86 -9.56 16.47
C ALA A 283 8.81 -9.81 14.95
N PHE A 284 8.93 -11.08 14.53
CA PHE A 284 8.78 -11.44 13.13
C PHE A 284 7.35 -11.35 12.62
N GLN A 285 6.37 -11.77 13.44
CA GLN A 285 4.97 -11.62 13.10
C GLN A 285 4.60 -10.15 12.93
N ALA A 286 5.14 -9.25 13.78
CA ALA A 286 4.94 -7.81 13.63
C ALA A 286 5.43 -7.29 12.27
N VAL A 287 6.60 -7.76 11.78
CA VAL A 287 7.06 -7.44 10.41
C VAL A 287 6.08 -7.96 9.37
N GLN A 288 5.64 -9.21 9.46
CA GLN A 288 4.67 -9.77 8.51
C GLN A 288 3.36 -8.96 8.47
N ASP A 289 2.83 -8.58 9.63
CA ASP A 289 1.60 -7.82 9.76
C ASP A 289 1.74 -6.43 9.11
N VAL A 290 2.84 -5.73 9.35
CA VAL A 290 3.12 -4.43 8.71
C VAL A 290 3.20 -4.57 7.20
N LEU A 291 3.85 -5.62 6.69
CA LEU A 291 3.98 -5.87 5.26
C LEU A 291 2.66 -6.24 4.58
N THR A 292 1.69 -6.79 5.32
CA THR A 292 0.36 -7.01 4.76
C THR A 292 -0.33 -5.70 4.36
N ASN A 293 0.05 -4.58 4.98
CA ASN A 293 -0.47 -3.25 4.70
C ASN A 293 0.27 -2.52 3.57
N LEU A 294 1.36 -3.07 3.04
CA LEU A 294 2.01 -2.47 1.88
C LEU A 294 1.09 -2.55 0.65
N PRO A 295 0.94 -1.44 -0.08
CA PRO A 295 0.05 -1.38 -1.23
C PRO A 295 0.64 -2.01 -2.49
N PHE A 296 1.96 -2.30 -2.49
CA PHE A 296 2.66 -3.01 -3.56
C PHE A 296 3.24 -4.31 -2.99
N LYS A 297 2.86 -5.46 -3.58
CA LYS A 297 3.28 -6.77 -3.07
C LYS A 297 4.09 -7.57 -4.08
N ASN A 298 3.75 -7.58 -5.38
CA ASN A 298 4.41 -8.51 -6.31
C ASN A 298 4.47 -8.04 -7.77
N GLY A 299 4.11 -6.81 -8.07
CA GLY A 299 3.99 -6.36 -9.45
C GLY A 299 4.47 -4.94 -9.71
N PRO A 300 4.60 -4.59 -11.00
CA PRO A 300 5.15 -3.31 -11.41
C PRO A 300 4.31 -2.16 -10.86
N PHE A 301 5.02 -1.13 -10.42
CA PHE A 301 4.44 0.17 -10.14
C PHE A 301 4.18 0.87 -11.49
N ASP A 302 2.91 0.90 -11.90
CA ASP A 302 2.48 1.50 -13.17
C ASP A 302 1.79 2.84 -12.91
N VAL A 303 2.23 3.86 -13.64
CA VAL A 303 1.72 5.23 -13.49
C VAL A 303 1.20 5.67 -14.85
N GLU A 304 -0.09 5.97 -14.91
CA GLU A 304 -0.73 6.45 -16.12
C GLU A 304 -1.35 7.82 -15.89
N VAL A 305 -1.06 8.78 -16.76
CA VAL A 305 -1.79 10.04 -16.82
C VAL A 305 -3.00 9.87 -17.74
N ARG A 306 -4.19 10.22 -17.25
CA ARG A 306 -5.45 10.12 -18.00
C ARG A 306 -6.38 11.30 -17.71
N VAL A 307 -7.45 11.41 -18.48
CA VAL A 307 -8.46 12.46 -18.33
C VAL A 307 -9.85 11.84 -18.24
N ALA A 308 -10.56 12.13 -17.15
CA ALA A 308 -11.98 11.83 -17.03
C ALA A 308 -12.76 13.01 -17.61
N SER A 309 -13.63 12.74 -18.58
CA SER A 309 -14.47 13.76 -19.21
C SER A 309 -15.92 13.54 -18.84
N TYR A 310 -16.62 14.59 -18.46
CA TYR A 310 -18.03 14.48 -18.11
C TYR A 310 -18.83 15.70 -18.57
N GLN A 311 -20.11 15.45 -18.90
CA GLN A 311 -21.02 16.48 -19.40
C GLN A 311 -21.93 16.94 -18.27
N ARG A 312 -21.98 18.26 -18.03
CA ARG A 312 -22.98 18.87 -17.14
C ARG A 312 -24.19 19.29 -17.96
N TRP A 313 -25.37 19.20 -17.37
CA TRP A 313 -26.59 19.73 -17.96
C TRP A 313 -27.42 20.49 -16.93
N SER A 314 -28.26 21.39 -17.40
CA SER A 314 -29.24 22.10 -16.57
C SER A 314 -30.61 22.01 -17.19
N ASP A 315 -31.58 21.62 -16.37
CA ASP A 315 -32.98 21.65 -16.77
C ASP A 315 -33.49 23.09 -16.72
N PHE A 316 -34.24 23.49 -17.74
CA PHE A 316 -35.02 24.72 -17.69
C PHE A 316 -36.48 24.44 -17.99
N SER A 317 -37.33 25.26 -17.39
CA SER A 317 -38.75 25.27 -17.69
C SER A 317 -39.19 26.72 -17.92
N LEU A 318 -39.75 26.98 -19.08
CA LEU A 318 -40.24 28.29 -19.48
C LEU A 318 -41.71 28.16 -19.89
N LYS A 319 -42.52 29.13 -19.47
CA LYS A 319 -43.88 29.28 -19.97
C LYS A 319 -43.81 29.86 -21.38
N MET A 320 -44.17 29.08 -22.39
CA MET A 320 -44.19 29.51 -23.79
C MET A 320 -45.64 29.62 -24.28
N PRO A 321 -45.95 30.52 -25.24
CA PRO A 321 -47.25 30.54 -25.89
C PRO A 321 -47.38 29.33 -26.82
N CYS A 322 -48.17 28.33 -26.41
CA CYS A 322 -48.54 27.22 -27.28
C CYS A 322 -49.79 27.56 -28.09
N LEU A 323 -49.81 27.09 -29.34
CA LEU A 323 -50.95 27.22 -30.23
C LEU A 323 -51.86 26.00 -30.10
N THR A 324 -53.16 26.24 -29.91
CA THR A 324 -54.21 25.25 -30.13
C THR A 324 -55.32 25.84 -31.00
N THR A 325 -56.15 25.01 -31.59
CA THR A 325 -57.32 25.46 -32.35
C THR A 325 -58.56 25.39 -31.48
N GLY A 326 -59.15 26.54 -31.20
CA GLY A 326 -60.47 26.64 -30.59
C GLY A 326 -61.52 27.06 -31.62
N TYR A 327 -62.76 27.23 -31.16
CA TYR A 327 -63.81 27.88 -31.95
C TYR A 327 -64.12 29.25 -31.37
N GLN A 328 -64.28 30.24 -32.24
CA GLN A 328 -64.75 31.58 -31.89
C GLN A 328 -66.02 31.88 -32.68
N THR A 329 -67.01 32.47 -32.00
CA THR A 329 -68.28 32.84 -32.61
C THR A 329 -68.23 34.31 -32.99
N PHE A 330 -68.50 34.62 -34.24
CA PHE A 330 -68.62 36.00 -34.72
C PHE A 330 -70.09 36.26 -35.05
N ASP A 331 -70.56 37.44 -34.64
CA ASP A 331 -71.92 37.93 -34.89
C ASP A 331 -71.82 39.15 -35.78
N LEU A 332 -72.44 39.09 -36.95
CA LEU A 332 -72.52 40.21 -37.88
C LEU A 332 -73.94 40.27 -38.42
N GLY A 333 -74.65 41.35 -38.11
CA GLY A 333 -76.04 41.54 -38.54
C GLY A 333 -77.02 40.50 -37.98
N GLY A 334 -76.78 39.95 -36.79
CA GLY A 334 -77.67 38.97 -36.15
C GLY A 334 -77.45 37.52 -36.59
N VAL A 335 -76.50 37.26 -37.49
CA VAL A 335 -76.09 35.91 -37.89
C VAL A 335 -74.85 35.50 -37.12
N ARG A 336 -74.98 34.50 -36.25
CA ARG A 336 -73.87 33.92 -35.47
C ARG A 336 -73.28 32.71 -36.16
N ARG A 337 -71.99 32.75 -36.48
CA ARG A 337 -71.25 31.60 -37.03
C ARG A 337 -69.98 31.32 -36.22
N LYS A 338 -69.69 30.03 -36.03
CA LYS A 338 -68.47 29.54 -35.38
C LYS A 338 -67.41 29.26 -36.43
N PHE A 339 -66.22 29.79 -36.21
CA PHE A 339 -65.05 29.52 -37.06
C PHE A 339 -63.93 28.94 -36.20
N PRO A 340 -63.14 27.99 -36.74
CA PRO A 340 -61.89 27.58 -36.10
C PRO A 340 -60.98 28.81 -35.99
N TYR A 341 -60.49 29.07 -34.79
CA TYR A 341 -59.70 30.25 -34.48
C TYR A 341 -58.49 29.86 -33.62
N PRO A 342 -57.30 30.38 -33.92
CA PRO A 342 -56.10 30.09 -33.13
C PRO A 342 -56.28 30.64 -31.69
N LYS A 343 -56.08 29.77 -30.70
CA LYS A 343 -56.04 30.15 -29.29
C LYS A 343 -54.63 29.87 -28.76
N PHE A 344 -54.04 30.88 -28.14
CA PHE A 344 -52.77 30.74 -27.45
C PHE A 344 -53.01 30.48 -25.97
N TYR A 345 -52.25 29.55 -25.39
CA TYR A 345 -52.27 29.29 -23.95
C TYR A 345 -50.84 29.11 -23.46
N ALA A 346 -50.60 29.40 -22.18
CA ALA A 346 -49.30 29.17 -21.57
C ALA A 346 -49.08 27.67 -21.37
N CYS A 347 -48.05 27.12 -22.00
CA CYS A 347 -47.63 25.74 -21.83
C CYS A 347 -46.23 25.70 -21.19
N ASP A 348 -45.95 24.65 -20.44
CA ASP A 348 -44.62 24.39 -19.92
C ASP A 348 -43.76 23.78 -21.02
N TYR A 349 -42.84 24.58 -21.55
CA TYR A 349 -41.74 24.05 -22.32
C TYR A 349 -40.63 23.66 -21.35
N LYS A 350 -40.21 22.40 -21.40
CA LYS A 350 -39.07 21.89 -20.65
C LYS A 350 -37.97 21.54 -21.65
N GLY A 351 -36.75 21.92 -21.32
CA GLY A 351 -35.59 21.56 -22.10
C GLY A 351 -34.38 21.35 -21.22
N GLU A 352 -33.36 20.76 -21.81
CA GLU A 352 -32.05 20.56 -21.19
C GLU A 352 -31.05 21.45 -21.92
N ILE A 353 -30.33 22.28 -21.15
CA ILE A 353 -29.15 23.00 -21.65
C ILE A 353 -27.95 22.12 -21.34
N LYS A 354 -27.31 21.62 -22.40
CA LYS A 354 -26.04 20.90 -22.28
C LYS A 354 -24.89 21.91 -22.20
N TRP A 355 -24.12 21.83 -21.13
CA TRP A 355 -22.90 22.61 -20.99
C TRP A 355 -21.74 21.92 -21.72
N PRO A 356 -20.69 22.67 -22.08
CA PRO A 356 -19.45 22.07 -22.57
C PRO A 356 -18.90 21.05 -21.57
N ASN A 357 -18.16 20.06 -22.08
CA ASN A 357 -17.60 19.01 -21.23
C ASN A 357 -16.58 19.60 -20.27
N HIS A 358 -16.62 19.10 -19.03
CA HIS A 358 -15.59 19.35 -18.03
C HIS A 358 -14.61 18.18 -18.05
N HIS A 359 -13.36 18.48 -17.70
CA HIS A 359 -12.29 17.50 -17.72
C HIS A 359 -11.58 17.48 -16.35
N ILE A 360 -11.41 16.30 -15.77
CA ILE A 360 -10.61 16.08 -14.57
C ILE A 360 -9.43 15.21 -14.99
N PRO A 361 -8.26 15.82 -15.20
CA PRO A 361 -7.03 15.07 -15.40
C PRO A 361 -6.63 14.37 -14.10
N TYR A 362 -6.02 13.20 -14.19
CA TYR A 362 -5.60 12.43 -13.03
C TYR A 362 -4.38 11.57 -13.31
N ILE A 363 -3.66 11.23 -12.25
CA ILE A 363 -2.64 10.19 -12.26
C ILE A 363 -3.23 8.93 -11.64
N LYS A 364 -3.23 7.84 -12.41
CA LYS A 364 -3.59 6.52 -11.93
C LYS A 364 -2.33 5.78 -11.55
N ILE A 365 -2.27 5.33 -10.30
CA ILE A 365 -1.20 4.48 -9.81
C ILE A 365 -1.76 3.08 -9.66
N LYS A 366 -1.18 2.11 -10.36
CA LYS A 366 -1.48 0.69 -10.18
C LYS A 366 -0.31 0.03 -9.50
N MET A 367 -0.63 -0.72 -8.46
CA MET A 367 0.30 -1.56 -7.73
C MET A 367 -0.25 -2.97 -7.81
N THR A 368 0.59 -3.93 -8.18
CA THR A 368 0.19 -5.32 -8.40
C THR A 368 0.90 -6.26 -7.42
#